data_AF-A0A0D0A1L7-F1
#
_entry.id   AF-A0A0D0A1L7-F1
#
_cell.length_a   1.000
_cell.length_b   1.000
_cell.length_c   1.000
_cell.angle_alpha   90.00
_cell.angle_beta   90.00
_cell.angle_gamma   90.00
#
_symmetry.space_group_name_H-M   'P 1'
#
loop_
_entity.id
_entity.type
_entity.pdbx_description
1 polymer ?
#
loop_
_entity_poly.entity_id
_entity_poly.type
_entity_poly.pdbx_seq_one_letter_code
_entity_poly.pdbx_strand_id
1 'polypeptide(L)'
;AYWTEDHIPSLIKFLAAHKSEASDEMNFKIGVFQAMAAHFLELLKDMSIFFQVLVSQCNSHFQIQKQYKIVLDIKSQSGFSRFSWDNEFSASIDSTSEVVWAVYVKEFFLHSDAAPFRNKGWPYFNEVDALL
;
A
#
# COMPACT_ATOMS: atom_id res chain seq x y z
N ALA A 1 -10.09 10.84 -11.38
CA ALA A 1 -10.10 10.41 -9.97
C ALA A 1 -9.73 11.61 -9.12
N TYR A 2 -10.43 11.86 -8.00
CA TYR A 2 -10.24 13.06 -7.17
C TYR A 2 -8.96 13.02 -6.30
N TRP A 3 -8.19 11.93 -6.37
CA TRP A 3 -7.08 11.68 -5.44
C TRP A 3 -5.72 11.76 -6.14
N THR A 4 -4.86 12.66 -5.64
CA THR A 4 -3.42 12.77 -5.95
C THR A 4 -2.60 11.90 -4.98
N GLU A 5 -1.32 11.66 -5.30
CA GLU A 5 -0.40 10.84 -4.49
C GLU A 5 -0.26 11.33 -3.02
N ASP A 6 -0.53 12.62 -2.76
CA ASP A 6 -0.43 13.28 -1.43
C ASP A 6 -1.39 12.74 -0.37
N HIS A 7 -2.36 11.95 -0.79
CA HIS A 7 -3.41 11.47 0.08
C HIS A 7 -3.11 10.14 0.77
N ILE A 8 -2.25 9.31 0.18
CA ILE A 8 -1.83 8.04 0.78
C ILE A 8 -1.14 8.27 2.14
N PRO A 9 -0.21 9.24 2.29
CA PRO A 9 0.36 9.58 3.59
C PRO A 9 -0.70 9.98 4.63
N SER A 10 -1.71 10.73 4.21
CA SER A 10 -2.78 11.19 5.10
C SER A 10 -3.68 10.04 5.56
N LEU A 11 -3.95 9.07 4.67
CA LEU A 11 -4.63 7.82 5.02
C LEU A 11 -3.82 7.01 6.02
N ILE A 12 -2.54 6.75 5.74
CA ILE A 12 -1.67 5.97 6.64
C ILE A 12 -1.58 6.64 8.02
N LYS A 13 -1.40 7.97 8.07
CA LYS A 13 -1.37 8.73 9.32
C LYS A 13 -2.69 8.62 10.09
N PHE A 14 -3.83 8.68 9.40
CA PHE A 14 -5.13 8.51 10.02
C PHE A 14 -5.27 7.09 10.60
N LEU A 15 -4.97 6.06 9.82
CA LEU A 15 -5.03 4.66 10.28
C LEU A 15 -4.10 4.40 11.47
N ALA A 16 -2.91 5.02 11.51
CA ALA A 16 -2.00 4.93 12.64
C ALA A 16 -2.60 5.51 13.94
N ALA A 17 -3.28 6.66 13.84
CA ALA A 17 -3.98 7.25 14.99
C ALA A 17 -5.16 6.36 15.48
N HIS A 18 -5.72 5.56 14.58
CA HIS A 18 -6.84 4.65 14.86
C HIS A 18 -6.39 3.17 15.01
N LYS A 19 -5.09 2.89 15.18
CA LYS A 19 -4.54 1.51 15.21
C LYS A 19 -5.27 0.60 16.21
N SER A 20 -5.67 1.12 17.38
CA SER A 20 -6.40 0.35 18.39
C SER A 20 -7.80 -0.12 17.96
N GLU A 21 -8.34 0.42 16.87
CA GLU A 21 -9.63 0.05 16.28
C GLU A 21 -9.51 -0.99 15.16
N ALA A 22 -8.28 -1.34 14.76
CA ALA A 22 -8.03 -2.42 13.83
C ALA A 22 -8.25 -3.77 14.50
N SER A 23 -8.78 -4.74 13.75
CA SER A 23 -8.56 -6.15 14.06
C SER A 23 -7.27 -6.65 13.40
N ASP A 24 -6.97 -7.94 13.55
CA ASP A 24 -5.82 -8.60 12.93
C ASP A 24 -5.66 -8.24 11.44
N GLU A 25 -4.41 -8.16 10.99
CA GLU A 25 -4.01 -7.80 9.62
C GLU A 25 -4.46 -6.41 9.13
N MET A 26 -4.51 -5.40 10.01
CA MET A 26 -4.86 -4.02 9.64
C MET A 26 -6.30 -3.93 9.07
N ASN A 27 -7.22 -4.75 9.58
CA ASN A 27 -8.61 -4.72 9.15
C ASN A 27 -9.41 -3.70 9.97
N PHE A 28 -9.77 -2.58 9.35
CA PHE A 28 -10.58 -1.54 9.99
C PHE A 28 -12.05 -1.68 9.66
N LYS A 29 -12.91 -1.38 10.65
CA LYS A 29 -14.36 -1.29 10.43
C LYS A 29 -14.69 -0.08 9.56
N ILE A 30 -15.81 -0.17 8.83
CA ILE A 30 -16.31 0.94 8.00
C ILE A 30 -16.45 2.27 8.76
N GLY A 31 -16.70 2.22 10.08
CA GLY A 31 -16.80 3.40 10.94
C GLY A 31 -15.52 4.26 10.96
N VAL A 32 -14.33 3.63 10.90
CA VAL A 32 -13.05 4.36 10.85
C VAL A 32 -12.93 5.13 9.54
N PHE A 33 -13.32 4.51 8.42
CA PHE A 33 -13.32 5.17 7.12
C PHE A 33 -14.39 6.26 7.01
N GLN A 34 -15.54 6.10 7.69
CA GLN A 34 -16.57 7.15 7.80
C GLN A 34 -16.06 8.35 8.60
N ALA A 35 -15.39 8.11 9.73
CA ALA A 35 -14.78 9.17 10.54
C ALA A 35 -13.70 9.93 9.74
N MET A 36 -12.88 9.20 8.98
CA MET A 36 -11.91 9.80 8.08
C MET A 36 -12.58 10.62 6.99
N ALA A 37 -13.59 10.07 6.31
CA ALA A 37 -14.32 10.77 5.28
C ALA A 37 -14.92 12.08 5.83
N ALA A 38 -15.56 12.04 7.00
CA ALA A 38 -16.07 13.24 7.66
C ALA A 38 -14.98 14.28 7.91
N HIS A 39 -13.84 13.87 8.48
CA HIS A 39 -12.69 14.75 8.72
C HIS A 39 -12.19 15.43 7.44
N PHE A 40 -12.12 14.70 6.32
CA PHE A 40 -11.70 15.27 5.03
C PHE A 40 -12.71 16.25 4.45
N LEU A 41 -14.01 15.99 4.62
CA LEU A 41 -15.06 16.86 4.05
C LEU A 41 -15.19 18.17 4.83
N GLU A 42 -14.88 18.16 6.13
CA GLU A 42 -14.74 19.39 6.90
C GLU A 42 -13.64 20.29 6.34
N LEU A 43 -12.51 19.71 5.92
CA LEU A 43 -11.42 20.45 5.27
C LEU A 43 -11.83 20.99 3.90
N LEU A 44 -12.58 20.20 3.12
CA LEU A 44 -13.04 20.56 1.78
C LEU A 44 -14.27 21.48 1.78
N LYS A 45 -14.97 21.59 2.92
CA LYS A 45 -16.25 22.30 3.07
C LYS A 45 -17.34 21.85 2.09
N ASP A 46 -17.30 20.60 1.68
CA ASP A 46 -18.25 20.02 0.73
C ASP A 46 -18.68 18.62 1.18
N MET A 47 -19.85 18.54 1.82
CA MET A 47 -20.43 17.27 2.27
C MET A 47 -21.09 16.46 1.14
N SER A 48 -21.31 17.05 -0.04
CA SER A 48 -22.02 16.39 -1.14
C SER A 48 -21.24 15.20 -1.71
N ILE A 49 -19.92 15.18 -1.53
CA ILE A 49 -19.01 14.15 -2.03
C ILE A 49 -18.69 13.07 -0.98
N PHE A 50 -19.40 13.03 0.17
CA PHE A 50 -19.10 12.10 1.28
C PHE A 50 -18.90 10.66 0.83
N PHE A 51 -19.87 10.10 0.10
CA PHE A 51 -19.83 8.70 -0.34
C PHE A 51 -18.69 8.43 -1.33
N GLN A 52 -18.36 9.41 -2.18
CA GLN A 52 -17.25 9.28 -3.11
C GLN A 52 -15.91 9.23 -2.37
N VAL A 53 -15.74 10.07 -1.35
CA VAL A 53 -14.57 10.06 -0.47
C VAL A 53 -14.48 8.74 0.29
N LEU A 54 -15.57 8.29 0.92
CA LEU A 54 -15.60 7.03 1.67
C LEU A 54 -15.19 5.84 0.80
N VAL A 55 -15.80 5.68 -0.38
CA VAL A 55 -15.47 4.58 -1.31
C VAL A 55 -14.01 4.67 -1.74
N SER A 56 -13.50 5.88 -2.00
CA SER A 56 -12.11 6.10 -2.36
C SER A 56 -11.14 5.69 -1.25
N GLN A 57 -11.46 6.00 0.02
CA GLN A 57 -10.62 5.60 1.16
C GLN A 57 -10.57 4.09 1.33
N CYS A 58 -11.73 3.42 1.26
CA CYS A 58 -11.79 1.96 1.33
C CYS A 58 -10.95 1.31 0.22
N ASN A 59 -11.09 1.79 -1.03
CA ASN A 59 -10.31 1.29 -2.16
C ASN A 59 -8.80 1.52 -1.96
N SER A 60 -8.41 2.71 -1.50
CA SER A 60 -7.01 3.05 -1.26
C SER A 60 -6.40 2.17 -0.17
N HIS A 61 -7.15 1.90 0.90
CA HIS A 61 -6.75 0.99 1.97
C HIS A 61 -6.50 -0.45 1.45
N PHE A 62 -7.42 -0.99 0.66
CA PHE A 62 -7.23 -2.33 0.06
C PHE A 62 -6.02 -2.37 -0.88
N GLN A 63 -5.77 -1.31 -1.65
CA GLN A 63 -4.58 -1.21 -2.48
C GLN A 63 -3.30 -1.17 -1.64
N ILE A 64 -3.27 -0.41 -0.54
CA ILE A 64 -2.13 -0.36 0.39
C ILE A 64 -1.86 -1.75 0.98
N GLN A 65 -2.89 -2.45 1.45
CA GLN A 65 -2.75 -3.83 1.96
C GLN A 65 -2.16 -4.77 0.89
N LYS A 66 -2.67 -4.69 -0.34
CA LYS A 66 -2.18 -5.50 -1.46
C LYS A 66 -0.71 -5.21 -1.76
N GLN A 67 -0.34 -3.93 -1.85
CA GLN A 67 1.04 -3.49 -2.07
C GLN A 67 1.97 -3.92 -0.94
N TYR A 68 1.55 -3.79 0.31
CA TYR A 68 2.30 -4.26 1.48
C TYR A 68 2.61 -5.76 1.38
N LYS A 69 1.59 -6.60 1.10
CA LYS A 69 1.77 -8.05 0.96
C LYS A 69 2.75 -8.41 -0.15
N ILE A 70 2.69 -7.70 -1.29
CA ILE A 70 3.64 -7.88 -2.41
C ILE A 70 5.06 -7.50 -1.99
N VAL A 71 5.25 -6.34 -1.35
CA VAL A 71 6.57 -5.88 -0.92
C VAL A 71 7.15 -6.79 0.16
N LEU A 72 6.33 -7.24 1.11
CA LEU A 72 6.73 -8.20 2.14
C LEU A 72 7.19 -9.52 1.51
N ASP A 73 6.48 -10.02 0.51
CA ASP A 73 6.86 -11.21 -0.24
C ASP A 73 8.20 -10.99 -0.99
N ILE A 74 8.36 -9.89 -1.73
CA ILE A 74 9.64 -9.55 -2.39
C ILE A 74 10.79 -9.49 -1.36
N LYS A 75 10.56 -8.86 -0.20
CA LYS A 75 11.54 -8.80 0.89
C LYS A 75 11.85 -10.19 1.44
N SER A 76 10.88 -11.08 1.56
CA SER A 76 11.12 -12.47 1.99
C SER A 76 12.01 -13.25 1.01
N GLN A 77 11.93 -12.94 -0.30
CA GLN A 77 12.80 -13.53 -1.33
C GLN A 77 14.24 -13.02 -1.27
N SER A 78 14.49 -11.86 -0.64
CA SER A 78 15.84 -11.29 -0.49
C SER A 78 16.75 -12.15 0.39
N GLY A 79 16.19 -12.87 1.38
CA GLY A 79 16.91 -13.86 2.19
C GLY A 79 17.40 -15.08 1.41
N PHE A 80 16.85 -15.34 0.22
CA PHE A 80 17.25 -16.42 -0.69
C PHE A 80 18.22 -15.97 -1.79
N SER A 81 18.85 -14.79 -1.64
CA SER A 81 19.86 -14.23 -2.58
C SER A 81 19.31 -13.87 -3.97
N ARG A 82 17.99 -13.70 -4.15
CA ARG A 82 17.42 -13.44 -5.49
C ARG A 82 17.27 -11.96 -5.83
N PHE A 83 16.94 -11.10 -4.85
CA PHE A 83 16.69 -9.67 -5.05
C PHE A 83 17.17 -8.85 -3.85
N SER A 84 17.67 -7.64 -4.06
CA SER A 84 17.97 -6.68 -2.99
C SER A 84 16.83 -5.67 -2.88
N TRP A 85 16.15 -5.57 -1.74
CA TRP A 85 15.06 -4.60 -1.57
C TRP A 85 15.51 -3.36 -0.82
N ASP A 86 15.26 -2.20 -1.43
CA ASP A 86 15.33 -0.89 -0.80
C ASP A 86 13.92 -0.24 -0.84
N ASN A 87 13.48 0.38 0.25
CA ASN A 87 12.13 0.98 0.29
C ASN A 87 12.00 2.21 -0.64
N GLU A 88 13.10 2.88 -0.96
CA GLU A 88 13.17 4.02 -1.90
C GLU A 88 13.55 3.56 -3.32
N PHE A 89 14.52 2.65 -3.42
CA PHE A 89 15.15 2.23 -4.69
C PHE A 89 14.73 0.83 -5.19
N SER A 90 13.83 0.13 -4.49
CA SER A 90 13.15 -1.13 -4.84
C SER A 90 14.02 -2.39 -4.91
N ALA A 91 13.54 -3.42 -5.62
CA ALA A 91 14.22 -4.69 -5.88
C ALA A 91 15.54 -4.55 -6.67
N SER A 92 15.81 -3.38 -7.25
CA SER A 92 17.07 -3.01 -7.92
C SER A 92 17.52 -4.03 -8.98
N ILE A 93 16.58 -4.45 -9.85
CA ILE A 93 16.81 -5.50 -10.84
C ILE A 93 17.73 -4.99 -11.96
N ASP A 94 18.87 -5.66 -12.11
CA ASP A 94 19.85 -5.46 -13.17
C ASP A 94 19.79 -6.57 -14.24
N SER A 95 20.69 -6.51 -15.22
CA SER A 95 20.74 -7.49 -16.32
C SER A 95 21.03 -8.93 -15.85
N THR A 96 21.62 -9.11 -14.67
CA THR A 96 21.95 -10.43 -14.12
C THR A 96 20.76 -11.08 -13.42
N SER A 97 19.84 -10.26 -12.90
CA SER A 97 18.64 -10.67 -12.16
C SER A 97 17.34 -10.57 -12.98
N GLU A 98 17.41 -10.05 -14.21
CA GLU A 98 16.27 -9.83 -15.10
C GLU A 98 15.50 -11.12 -15.44
N VAL A 99 16.20 -12.23 -15.71
CA VAL A 99 15.56 -13.52 -16.00
C VAL A 99 14.81 -14.03 -14.77
N VAL A 100 15.41 -13.88 -13.58
CA VAL A 100 14.81 -14.31 -12.31
C VAL A 100 13.58 -13.46 -11.99
N TRP A 101 13.64 -12.15 -12.23
CA TRP A 101 12.49 -11.24 -12.09
C TRP A 101 11.36 -11.57 -13.07
N ALA A 102 11.69 -11.84 -14.33
CA ALA A 102 10.69 -12.18 -15.35
C ALA A 102 9.97 -13.50 -15.03
N VAL A 103 10.70 -14.50 -14.51
CA VAL A 103 10.11 -15.74 -13.99
C VAL A 103 9.26 -15.44 -12.77
N TYR A 104 9.76 -14.69 -11.79
CA TYR A 104 9.02 -14.33 -10.58
C TYR A 104 7.67 -13.66 -10.89
N VAL A 105 7.66 -12.65 -11.77
CA VAL A 105 6.43 -11.94 -12.17
C VAL A 105 5.48 -12.83 -13.00
N LYS A 106 6.00 -13.80 -13.76
CA LYS A 106 5.20 -14.66 -14.65
C LYS A 106 4.76 -15.97 -14.04
N GLU A 107 5.53 -16.58 -13.15
CA GLU A 107 5.34 -17.99 -12.77
C GLU A 107 4.18 -18.22 -11.83
N PHE A 108 3.66 -17.19 -11.16
CA PHE A 108 2.40 -17.32 -10.46
C PHE A 108 1.61 -16.04 -10.66
N PHE A 109 0.36 -16.15 -11.10
CA PHE A 109 -0.56 -15.01 -11.29
C PHE A 109 -0.61 -14.06 -10.07
N LEU A 110 -0.23 -14.55 -8.88
CA LEU A 110 -0.04 -13.78 -7.65
C LEU A 110 1.00 -12.64 -7.75
N HIS A 111 2.07 -12.77 -8.52
CA HIS A 111 3.16 -11.77 -8.57
C HIS A 111 3.10 -10.88 -9.81
N SER A 112 2.05 -10.98 -10.64
CA SER A 112 1.86 -10.06 -11.77
C SER A 112 1.76 -8.59 -11.31
N ASP A 113 1.15 -8.39 -10.14
CA ASP A 113 1.07 -7.10 -9.46
C ASP A 113 2.40 -6.61 -8.87
N ALA A 114 3.44 -7.46 -8.85
CA ALA A 114 4.79 -7.08 -8.41
C ALA A 114 5.57 -6.31 -9.49
N ALA A 115 5.12 -6.37 -10.76
CA ALA A 115 5.79 -5.75 -11.90
C ALA A 115 6.16 -4.26 -11.70
N PRO A 116 5.30 -3.40 -11.09
CA PRO A 116 5.66 -2.01 -10.83
C PRO A 116 6.84 -1.84 -9.89
N PHE A 117 7.11 -2.79 -9.00
CA PHE A 117 8.15 -2.73 -7.97
C PHE A 117 9.53 -3.22 -8.44
N ARG A 118 9.70 -3.43 -9.75
CA ARG A 118 10.99 -3.83 -10.34
C ARG A 118 12.10 -2.85 -10.00
N ASN A 119 11.84 -1.56 -10.24
CA ASN A 119 12.77 -0.44 -10.08
C ASN A 119 12.08 0.79 -9.45
N LYS A 120 10.93 0.59 -8.79
CA LYS A 120 10.17 1.65 -8.09
C LYS A 120 9.91 1.22 -6.66
N GLY A 121 10.47 1.96 -5.70
CA GLY A 121 10.33 1.66 -4.28
C GLY A 121 8.89 1.83 -3.80
N TRP A 122 8.66 1.42 -2.56
CA TRP A 122 7.43 1.70 -1.84
C TRP A 122 7.80 2.30 -0.48
N PRO A 123 7.89 3.64 -0.38
CA PRO A 123 8.42 4.30 0.80
C PRO A 123 7.54 4.08 2.03
N TYR A 124 6.26 3.78 1.82
CA TYR A 124 5.24 3.56 2.85
C TYR A 124 5.37 2.22 3.59
N PHE A 125 6.33 1.36 3.24
CA PHE A 125 6.43 0.03 3.81
C PHE A 125 6.53 0.06 5.34
N ASN A 126 7.41 0.89 5.89
CA ASN A 126 7.68 0.91 7.32
C ASN A 126 6.49 1.47 8.11
N GLU A 127 5.83 2.51 7.60
CA GLU A 127 4.65 3.08 8.23
C GLU A 127 3.49 2.10 8.23
N VAL A 128 3.31 1.32 7.16
CA VAL A 128 2.26 0.30 7.06
C VAL A 128 2.59 -0.94 7.89
N ASP A 129 3.87 -1.35 7.95
CA ASP A 129 4.33 -2.44 8.82
C ASP A 129 4.06 -2.13 10.30
N ALA A 130 4.23 -0.87 10.70
CA ALA A 130 3.90 -0.40 12.05
C ALA A 130 2.39 -0.39 12.38
N LEU A 131 1.50 -0.59 11.39
CA LEU A 131 0.05 -0.73 11.60
C LEU A 131 -0.37 -2.16 11.96
N LEU A 132 0.49 -3.15 11.72
CA LEU A 132 0.31 -4.54 12.13
C LEU A 132 0.71 -4.76 13.59
#